data_AF-A0AAE1A465-F1
#
_entry.id   AF-A0AAE1A465-F1
#
_cell.length_a   1.000
_cell.length_b   1.000
_cell.length_c   1.000
_cell.angle_alpha   90.00
_cell.angle_beta   90.00
_cell.angle_gamma   90.00
#
_symmetry.space_group_name_H-M   'P 1'
#
loop_
_entity.id
_entity.type
_entity.pdbx_description
1 polymer ?
#
loop_
_entity_poly.entity_id
_entity_poly.type
_entity_poly.pdbx_seq_one_letter_code
_entity_poly.pdbx_strand_id
1 'polypeptide(L)'
;MYDSQLFTFVSNSTETAEELLTTLKVYGDRRTLNSLTIQFYNRTQGVYDKIRHFSHRVNKAFTSLKAGHIRNGTDPVPESLLPDQFIARLRSDSLGLHLGSRTDVIQQRSGRRHCESGSCVSPHCSGSRDDIVSSEIRLEARSQLPPVTSEQQEESRRRHRRNDMRCHCCQQPDHIARDCRAPTPTPTGNNNPQ
;
A
#
# COMPACT_ATOMS: atom_id res chain seq x y z
N MET A 1 48.96 -47.07 3.87
CA MET A 1 48.04 -47.24 5.01
C MET A 1 47.62 -45.85 5.47
N TYR A 2 46.55 -45.30 4.90
CA TYR A 2 45.97 -44.02 5.32
C TYR A 2 44.54 -44.28 5.78
N ASP A 3 44.25 -43.85 7.00
CA ASP A 3 42.99 -43.97 7.71
C ASP A 3 41.82 -43.40 6.90
N SER A 4 40.86 -44.27 6.58
CA SER A 4 39.61 -43.95 5.89
C SER A 4 38.45 -43.69 6.87
N GLN A 5 38.72 -43.12 8.06
CA GLN A 5 37.73 -42.99 9.15
C GLN A 5 37.26 -41.55 9.42
N LEU A 6 37.19 -40.67 8.42
CA LEU A 6 36.83 -39.26 8.65
C LEU A 6 35.72 -38.68 7.77
N PHE A 7 34.74 -39.49 7.34
CA PHE A 7 33.57 -38.94 6.63
C PHE A 7 32.23 -39.61 6.97
N THR A 8 32.00 -39.87 8.25
CA THR A 8 30.68 -40.28 8.78
C THR A 8 30.25 -39.39 9.95
N PHE A 9 30.46 -38.08 9.79
CA PHE A 9 29.78 -37.09 10.63
C PHE A 9 28.74 -36.39 9.75
N VAL A 10 27.51 -36.31 10.26
CA VAL A 10 26.38 -35.55 9.71
C VAL A 10 25.51 -36.26 8.64
N SER A 11 24.98 -37.45 8.95
CA SER A 11 23.77 -37.96 8.27
C SER A 11 22.67 -38.42 9.23
N ASN A 12 22.77 -38.13 10.53
CA ASN A 12 21.75 -38.49 11.52
C ASN A 12 20.76 -37.36 11.84
N SER A 13 20.63 -36.35 10.99
CA SER A 13 19.60 -35.32 11.15
C SER A 13 18.30 -35.80 10.51
N THR A 14 17.62 -36.76 11.15
CA THR A 14 16.16 -36.70 11.21
C THR A 14 15.80 -35.56 12.16
N GLU A 15 16.27 -34.35 11.87
CA GLU A 15 15.75 -33.14 12.49
C GLU A 15 14.28 -33.13 12.11
N THR A 16 13.44 -33.41 13.09
CA THR A 16 12.01 -33.34 12.90
C THR A 16 11.68 -31.95 12.36
N ALA A 17 10.70 -31.82 11.47
CA ALA A 17 10.31 -30.51 10.93
C ALA A 17 10.05 -29.49 12.07
N GLU A 18 9.65 -29.98 13.24
CA GLU A 18 9.50 -29.23 14.48
C GLU A 18 10.82 -28.67 15.03
N GLU A 19 11.91 -29.44 15.06
CA GLU A 19 13.24 -28.95 15.48
C GLU A 19 13.78 -27.88 14.52
N LEU A 20 13.61 -28.05 13.20
CA LEU A 20 13.95 -27.03 12.21
C LEU A 20 13.11 -25.75 12.41
N LEU A 21 11.79 -25.87 12.62
CA LEU A 21 10.92 -24.74 12.93
C LEU A 21 11.32 -24.05 14.23
N THR A 22 11.74 -24.82 15.24
CA THR A 22 12.20 -24.29 16.52
C THR A 22 13.53 -23.55 16.38
N THR A 23 14.43 -24.05 15.54
CA THR A 23 15.70 -23.39 15.21
C THR A 23 15.47 -22.14 14.36
N LEU A 24 14.50 -22.15 13.44
CA LEU A 24 14.10 -20.97 12.68
C LEU A 24 13.43 -19.90 13.56
N LYS A 25 12.73 -20.28 14.64
CA LYS A 25 12.23 -19.31 15.64
C LYS A 25 13.37 -18.50 16.27
N VAL A 26 14.60 -19.05 16.36
CA VAL A 26 15.79 -18.36 16.90
C VAL A 26 16.16 -17.13 16.07
N TYR A 27 15.92 -17.18 14.75
CA TYR A 27 16.18 -16.11 13.78
C TYR A 27 15.00 -15.14 13.59
N GLY A 28 13.88 -15.37 14.28
CA GLY A 28 12.72 -14.48 14.25
C GLY A 28 12.94 -13.18 15.05
N ASP A 29 12.04 -12.22 14.89
CA ASP A 29 12.07 -10.95 15.62
C ASP A 29 11.99 -11.16 17.14
N ARG A 30 13.10 -11.05 17.86
CA ARG A 30 13.18 -11.36 19.30
C ARG A 30 12.51 -10.32 20.21
N ARG A 31 11.95 -9.24 19.64
CA ARG A 31 11.29 -8.21 20.44
C ARG A 31 10.06 -8.79 21.15
N THR A 32 9.96 -8.50 22.45
CA THR A 32 8.79 -8.85 23.24
C THR A 32 7.57 -8.10 22.74
N LEU A 33 6.37 -8.65 22.96
CA LEU A 33 5.13 -8.01 22.54
C LEU A 33 5.01 -6.59 23.11
N ASN A 34 5.33 -6.41 24.40
CA ASN A 34 5.32 -5.08 25.03
C ASN A 34 6.28 -4.09 24.33
N SER A 35 7.48 -4.54 23.94
CA SER A 35 8.43 -3.70 23.19
C SER A 35 7.86 -3.25 21.85
N LEU A 36 7.17 -4.15 21.13
CA LEU A 36 6.51 -3.84 19.86
C LEU A 36 5.36 -2.85 20.05
N THR A 37 4.55 -3.05 21.09
CA THR A 37 3.44 -2.17 21.46
C THR A 37 3.93 -0.74 21.74
N ILE A 38 4.94 -0.60 22.60
CA ILE A 38 5.58 0.68 22.90
C ILE A 38 6.13 1.33 21.64
N GLN A 39 6.83 0.55 20.79
CA GLN A 39 7.38 1.06 19.54
C GLN A 39 6.31 1.57 18.58
N PHE A 40 5.14 0.94 18.53
CA PHE A 40 4.03 1.36 17.70
C PHE A 40 3.39 2.66 18.21
N TYR A 41 3.02 2.70 19.50
CA TYR A 41 2.31 3.85 20.08
C TYR A 41 3.18 5.10 20.21
N ASN A 42 4.50 4.94 20.35
CA ASN A 42 5.44 6.06 20.43
C ASN A 42 5.93 6.57 19.08
N ARG A 43 5.44 6.04 17.94
CA ARG A 43 5.77 6.63 16.63
C ARG A 43 5.06 7.96 16.45
N THR A 44 5.83 9.02 16.32
CA THR A 44 5.39 10.35 15.94
C THR A 44 6.01 10.78 14.60
N GLN A 45 5.33 11.67 13.89
CA GLN A 45 5.88 12.25 12.67
C GLN A 45 6.98 13.26 13.02
N GLY A 46 8.19 13.04 12.52
CA GLY A 46 9.32 13.94 12.71
C GLY A 46 9.17 15.25 11.93
N VAL A 47 9.96 16.27 12.30
CA VAL A 47 9.88 17.62 11.72
C VAL A 47 10.08 17.62 10.20
N TYR A 48 11.02 16.82 9.72
CA TYR A 48 11.40 16.72 8.31
C TYR A 48 10.83 15.47 7.63
N ASP A 49 9.90 14.80 8.31
CA ASP A 49 9.42 13.51 7.85
C ASP A 49 8.22 13.65 6.92
N LYS A 50 8.40 13.24 5.67
CA LYS A 50 7.31 13.22 4.68
C LYS A 50 6.23 12.24 5.13
N ILE A 51 4.96 12.61 4.90
CA ILE A 51 3.79 11.80 5.28
C ILE A 51 3.90 10.35 4.79
N ARG A 52 4.39 10.16 3.55
CA ARG A 52 4.60 8.84 2.96
C ARG A 52 5.59 7.99 3.77
N HIS A 53 6.70 8.57 4.24
CA HIS A 53 7.69 7.86 5.05
C HIS A 53 7.13 7.56 6.43
N PHE A 54 6.44 8.52 7.04
CA PHE A 54 5.77 8.31 8.32
C PHE A 54 4.77 7.14 8.26
N SER A 55 3.87 7.15 7.28
CA SER A 55 2.89 6.09 7.03
C SER A 55 3.56 4.72 6.89
N HIS A 56 4.64 4.65 6.10
CA HIS A 56 5.38 3.39 5.93
C HIS A 56 5.99 2.89 7.24
N ARG A 57 6.56 3.78 8.07
CA ARG A 57 7.12 3.39 9.38
C ARG A 57 6.06 2.91 10.36
N VAL A 58 4.91 3.59 10.41
CA VAL A 58 3.78 3.19 11.28
C VAL A 58 3.26 1.83 10.82
N ASN A 59 3.04 1.63 9.52
CA ASN A 59 2.58 0.35 8.99
C ASN A 59 3.58 -0.78 9.26
N LYS A 60 4.89 -0.54 9.07
CA LYS A 60 5.93 -1.52 9.41
C LYS A 60 5.90 -1.91 10.88
N ALA A 61 5.73 -0.94 11.79
CA ALA A 61 5.60 -1.22 13.23
C ALA A 61 4.32 -2.00 13.54
N PHE A 62 3.21 -1.67 12.90
CA PHE A 62 1.93 -2.38 13.03
C PHE A 62 2.03 -3.84 12.56
N THR A 63 2.67 -4.10 11.41
CA THR A 63 2.89 -5.47 10.92
C THR A 63 3.76 -6.28 11.90
N SER A 64 4.82 -5.67 12.46
CA SER A 64 5.61 -6.33 13.50
C SER A 64 4.78 -6.64 14.75
N LEU A 65 3.93 -5.70 15.19
CA LEU A 65 3.03 -5.90 16.33
C LEU A 65 2.04 -7.04 16.07
N LYS A 66 1.39 -7.06 14.91
CA LYS A 66 0.46 -8.12 14.49
C LYS A 66 1.13 -9.49 14.47
N ALA A 67 2.35 -9.58 13.92
CA ALA A 67 3.15 -10.80 13.98
C ALA A 67 3.48 -11.20 15.44
N GLY A 68 3.79 -10.22 16.30
CA GLY A 68 3.98 -10.43 17.74
C GLY A 68 2.77 -11.06 18.43
N HIS A 69 1.56 -10.57 18.15
CA HIS A 69 0.31 -11.11 18.69
C HIS A 69 0.05 -12.54 18.24
N ILE A 70 0.23 -12.83 16.95
CA ILE A 70 0.06 -14.18 16.38
C ILE A 70 1.01 -15.17 17.06
N ARG A 71 2.28 -14.78 17.26
CA ARG A 71 3.28 -15.64 17.92
C ARG A 71 2.96 -15.94 19.37
N ASN A 72 2.33 -15.00 20.07
CA ASN A 72 1.96 -15.15 21.47
C ASN A 72 0.58 -15.81 21.66
N GLY A 73 -0.13 -16.14 20.57
CA GLY A 73 -1.48 -16.72 20.65
C GLY A 73 -2.53 -15.77 21.25
N THR A 74 -2.25 -14.48 21.26
CA THR A 74 -3.17 -13.44 21.74
C THR A 74 -4.12 -12.99 20.63
N ASP A 75 -5.22 -12.33 21.02
CA ASP A 75 -6.21 -11.81 20.08
C ASP A 75 -5.58 -10.96 18.95
N PRO A 76 -6.13 -11.06 17.72
CA PRO A 76 -5.62 -10.32 16.58
C PRO A 76 -5.81 -8.82 16.77
N VAL A 77 -4.79 -8.04 16.42
CA VAL A 77 -4.83 -6.58 16.51
C VAL A 77 -5.85 -6.03 15.49
N PRO A 78 -6.81 -5.18 15.91
CA PRO A 78 -7.79 -4.61 15.01
C PRO A 78 -7.11 -3.70 13.97
N GLU A 79 -7.55 -3.82 12.72
CA GLU A 79 -6.95 -3.07 11.61
C GLU A 79 -7.31 -1.57 11.64
N SER A 80 -8.38 -1.20 12.34
CA SER A 80 -8.75 0.20 12.61
C SER A 80 -7.71 0.95 13.43
N LEU A 81 -6.91 0.24 14.23
CA LEU A 81 -5.86 0.85 15.05
C LEU A 81 -4.80 1.56 14.21
N LEU A 82 -4.55 1.07 12.99
CA LEU A 82 -3.53 1.63 12.10
C LEU A 82 -3.87 3.06 11.63
N PRO A 83 -5.05 3.32 10.99
CA PRO A 83 -5.43 4.68 10.63
C PRO A 83 -5.62 5.58 11.84
N ASP A 84 -6.18 5.07 12.95
CA ASP A 84 -6.38 5.85 14.17
C ASP A 84 -5.04 6.36 14.73
N GLN A 85 -4.06 5.46 14.88
CA GLN A 85 -2.73 5.81 15.34
C GLN A 85 -2.01 6.73 14.36
N PHE A 86 -2.17 6.51 13.05
CA PHE A 86 -1.57 7.35 12.03
C PHE A 86 -2.09 8.79 12.15
N ILE A 87 -3.42 8.98 12.19
CA ILE A 87 -4.05 10.29 12.28
C ILE A 87 -3.68 10.99 13.61
N ALA A 88 -3.76 10.27 14.73
CA ALA A 88 -3.47 10.82 16.05
C ALA A 88 -2.02 11.30 16.23
N ARG A 89 -1.08 10.82 15.41
CA ARG A 89 0.36 11.11 15.52
C ARG A 89 0.94 11.85 14.32
N LEU A 90 0.08 12.33 13.41
CA LEU A 90 0.47 13.31 12.41
C LEU A 90 0.85 14.62 13.11
N ARG A 91 1.84 15.32 12.57
CA ARG A 91 2.26 16.61 13.12
C ARG A 91 1.33 17.76 12.70
N SER A 92 0.62 17.59 11.60
CA SER A 92 -0.27 18.61 11.05
C SER A 92 -1.70 18.34 11.48
N ASP A 93 -2.18 19.14 12.44
CA ASP A 93 -3.53 19.03 12.98
C ASP A 93 -4.60 19.27 11.91
N SER A 94 -4.34 20.19 10.97
CA SER A 94 -5.27 20.49 9.88
C SER A 94 -5.48 19.31 8.92
N LEU A 95 -4.43 18.55 8.63
CA LEU A 95 -4.51 17.32 7.84
C LEU A 95 -5.17 16.19 8.65
N GLY A 96 -4.89 16.10 9.94
CA GLY A 96 -5.52 15.14 10.84
C GLY A 96 -7.05 15.30 10.87
N LEU A 97 -7.54 16.53 11.02
CA LEU A 97 -8.98 16.84 11.03
C LEU A 97 -9.68 16.47 9.70
N HIS A 98 -9.04 16.73 8.56
CA HIS A 98 -9.58 16.38 7.24
C HIS A 98 -9.61 14.87 6.99
N LEU A 99 -8.66 14.12 7.56
CA LEU A 99 -8.59 12.67 7.39
C LEU A 99 -9.52 11.94 8.36
N GLY A 100 -9.61 12.39 9.63
CA GLY A 100 -10.49 11.80 10.64
C GLY A 100 -11.97 11.92 10.28
N SER A 101 -12.38 13.08 9.78
CA SER A 101 -13.76 13.26 9.28
C SER A 101 -14.11 12.33 8.11
N ARG A 102 -13.11 11.85 7.36
CA ARG A 102 -13.30 10.94 6.22
C ARG A 102 -13.34 9.46 6.62
N THR A 103 -12.66 9.07 7.71
CA THR A 103 -12.70 7.69 8.22
C THR A 103 -14.06 7.34 8.80
N ASP A 104 -14.71 8.28 9.49
CA ASP A 104 -16.06 8.08 10.06
C ASP A 104 -17.11 7.81 8.98
N VAL A 105 -16.99 8.51 7.84
CA VAL A 105 -17.92 8.35 6.70
C VAL A 105 -17.76 6.98 6.02
N ILE A 106 -16.54 6.43 5.98
CA ILE A 106 -16.30 5.11 5.38
C ILE A 106 -16.84 4.00 6.30
N GLN A 107 -16.65 4.14 7.62
CA GLN A 107 -17.18 3.20 8.62
C GLN A 107 -18.72 3.18 8.62
N GLN A 108 -19.38 4.33 8.40
CA GLN A 108 -20.84 4.39 8.27
C GLN A 108 -21.38 3.70 7.00
N ARG A 109 -20.60 3.62 5.92
CA ARG A 109 -21.02 2.96 4.67
C ARG A 109 -20.86 1.44 4.71
N SER A 110 -19.89 0.90 5.45
CA SER A 110 -19.75 -0.55 5.65
C SER A 110 -20.80 -1.11 6.60
N GLY A 111 -21.23 -0.35 7.62
CA GLY A 111 -22.27 -0.76 8.56
C GLY A 111 -23.70 -0.79 8.01
N ARG A 112 -23.97 -0.20 6.83
CA ARG A 112 -25.32 -0.11 6.26
C ARG A 112 -25.69 -1.25 5.30
N ARG A 113 -24.84 -2.27 5.15
CA ARG A 113 -25.08 -3.44 4.27
C ARG A 113 -25.45 -4.73 5.02
N HIS A 114 -25.89 -4.62 6.27
CA HIS A 114 -26.46 -5.75 7.02
C HIS A 114 -27.81 -5.37 7.63
N CYS A 115 -28.82 -5.29 6.77
CA CYS A 115 -30.25 -5.33 7.11
C CYS A 115 -30.97 -6.09 5.97
N GLU A 116 -30.58 -7.33 5.69
CA GLU A 116 -31.36 -8.25 4.87
C GLU A 116 -31.65 -9.51 5.69
N SER A 117 -32.49 -9.35 6.70
CA SER A 117 -33.37 -10.41 7.20
C SER A 117 -34.43 -9.80 8.10
N GLY A 118 -35.55 -9.43 7.49
CA GLY A 118 -36.85 -9.47 8.16
C GLY A 118 -37.34 -8.19 8.84
N SER A 119 -38.31 -7.55 8.16
CA SER A 119 -39.42 -6.81 8.77
C SER A 119 -39.12 -5.48 9.47
N CYS A 120 -39.02 -4.42 8.67
CA CYS A 120 -39.53 -3.12 9.09
C CYS A 120 -40.51 -2.58 8.04
N VAL A 121 -41.80 -2.73 8.35
CA VAL A 121 -42.91 -2.10 7.64
C VAL A 121 -42.89 -0.62 7.99
N SER A 122 -42.59 0.26 7.04
CA SER A 122 -43.01 1.65 7.11
C SER A 122 -43.26 2.22 5.71
N PRO A 123 -44.41 2.90 5.50
CA PRO A 123 -44.86 3.34 4.20
C PRO A 123 -44.45 4.79 3.92
N HIS A 124 -44.35 5.12 2.63
CA HIS A 124 -44.15 6.44 2.01
C HIS A 124 -42.71 6.88 1.75
N CYS A 125 -42.18 6.41 0.61
CA CYS A 125 -41.32 7.20 -0.27
C CYS A 125 -41.70 6.92 -1.73
N SER A 126 -42.70 7.66 -2.22
CA SER A 126 -43.07 7.70 -3.63
C SER A 126 -42.11 8.65 -4.36
N GLY A 127 -41.14 8.08 -5.07
CA GLY A 127 -40.17 8.81 -5.89
C GLY A 127 -39.85 8.05 -7.17
N SER A 128 -40.64 8.32 -8.20
CA SER A 128 -40.32 8.29 -9.63
C SER A 128 -39.41 7.16 -10.14
N ARG A 129 -40.04 6.06 -10.55
CA ARG A 129 -39.53 5.16 -11.60
C ARG A 129 -39.83 5.81 -12.94
N ASP A 130 -38.80 6.07 -13.73
CA ASP A 130 -38.67 5.64 -15.13
C ASP A 130 -37.30 6.13 -15.64
N ASP A 131 -36.67 5.32 -16.48
CA ASP A 131 -35.28 5.41 -16.97
C ASP A 131 -34.20 4.85 -16.02
N ILE A 132 -34.01 3.52 -16.05
CA ILE A 132 -32.73 2.80 -16.27
C ILE A 132 -33.12 1.34 -16.50
N VAL A 133 -33.61 1.03 -17.70
CA VAL A 133 -33.55 -0.32 -18.26
C VAL A 133 -32.53 -0.23 -19.39
N SER A 134 -31.27 -0.61 -19.11
CA SER A 134 -30.26 -1.11 -20.08
C SER A 134 -28.82 -1.03 -19.54
N SER A 135 -28.50 -1.67 -18.42
CA SER A 135 -27.07 -1.92 -18.08
C SER A 135 -26.79 -3.26 -17.40
N GLU A 136 -27.82 -4.06 -17.10
CA GLU A 136 -27.69 -5.30 -16.33
C GLU A 136 -27.43 -6.56 -17.20
N ILE A 137 -26.80 -6.39 -18.37
CA ILE A 137 -26.29 -7.50 -19.18
C ILE A 137 -24.87 -7.17 -19.64
N ARG A 138 -23.92 -7.08 -18.71
CA ARG A 138 -22.47 -7.17 -19.04
C ARG A 138 -21.53 -7.45 -17.86
N LEU A 139 -22.00 -8.13 -16.80
CA LEU A 139 -21.17 -8.42 -15.62
C LEU A 139 -20.74 -9.89 -15.45
N GLU A 140 -21.12 -10.79 -16.36
CA GLU A 140 -20.70 -12.21 -16.29
C GLU A 140 -19.58 -12.60 -17.27
N ALA A 141 -18.94 -11.64 -17.95
CA ALA A 141 -17.84 -11.92 -18.88
C ALA A 141 -16.44 -11.49 -18.37
N ARG A 142 -16.26 -11.35 -17.05
CA ARG A 142 -15.00 -10.83 -16.45
C ARG A 142 -14.27 -11.78 -15.51
N SER A 143 -14.74 -13.03 -15.38
CA SER A 143 -14.18 -14.06 -14.50
C SER A 143 -13.05 -14.90 -15.14
N GLN A 144 -12.53 -14.53 -16.32
CA GLN A 144 -11.41 -15.24 -16.97
C GLN A 144 -10.34 -14.29 -17.55
N LEU A 145 -9.96 -13.24 -16.84
CA LEU A 145 -8.72 -12.53 -17.19
C LEU A 145 -7.55 -13.21 -16.47
N PRO A 146 -6.52 -13.67 -17.20
CA PRO A 146 -5.33 -14.26 -16.60
C PRO A 146 -4.66 -13.25 -15.66
N PRO A 147 -3.95 -13.70 -14.61
CA PRO A 147 -3.26 -12.81 -13.69
C PRO A 147 -2.30 -11.92 -14.48
N VAL A 148 -2.54 -10.61 -14.44
CA VAL A 148 -1.64 -9.61 -15.03
C VAL A 148 -0.32 -9.75 -14.30
N THR A 149 0.68 -10.30 -15.00
CA THR A 149 2.03 -10.42 -14.46
C THR A 149 2.59 -9.01 -14.24
N SER A 150 3.40 -8.85 -13.19
CA SER A 150 4.05 -7.57 -12.85
C SER A 150 4.80 -6.95 -14.03
N GLU A 151 5.25 -7.77 -14.99
CA GLU A 151 5.93 -7.32 -16.21
C GLU A 151 5.00 -6.58 -17.18
N GLN A 152 3.76 -7.03 -17.36
CA GLN A 152 2.80 -6.33 -18.24
C GLN A 152 2.41 -4.96 -17.68
N GLN A 153 2.33 -4.83 -16.36
CA GLN A 153 2.04 -3.54 -15.71
C GLN A 153 3.23 -2.56 -15.80
N GLU A 154 4.47 -3.07 -15.70
CA GLU A 154 5.69 -2.27 -15.87
C GLU A 154 5.89 -1.84 -17.34
N GLU A 155 5.65 -2.74 -18.30
CA GLU A 155 5.67 -2.48 -19.75
C GLU A 155 4.67 -1.37 -20.14
N SER A 156 3.45 -1.43 -19.60
CA SER A 156 2.42 -0.41 -19.84
C SER A 156 2.82 0.96 -19.25
N ARG A 157 3.43 0.98 -18.07
CA ARG A 157 4.00 2.22 -17.48
C ARG A 157 5.19 2.77 -18.28
N ARG A 158 6.02 1.89 -18.85
CA ARG A 158 7.14 2.29 -19.73
C ARG A 158 6.65 2.90 -21.04
N ARG A 159 5.59 2.33 -21.63
CA ARG A 159 4.96 2.88 -22.84
C ARG A 159 4.32 4.24 -22.59
N HIS A 160 3.65 4.42 -21.44
CA HIS A 160 3.03 5.71 -21.13
C HIS A 160 4.07 6.82 -20.90
N ARG A 161 5.18 6.53 -20.20
CA ARG A 161 6.27 7.51 -20.01
C ARG A 161 6.99 7.92 -21.29
N ARG A 162 7.03 7.05 -22.32
CA ARG A 162 7.66 7.41 -23.61
C ARG A 162 6.81 8.40 -24.42
N ASN A 163 5.48 8.37 -24.28
CA ASN A 163 4.59 9.22 -25.07
C ASN A 163 4.47 10.67 -24.53
N ASP A 164 4.79 10.91 -23.26
CA ASP A 164 4.72 12.25 -22.66
C ASP A 164 6.04 13.04 -22.72
N MET A 165 7.13 12.42 -23.20
CA MET A 165 8.42 13.09 -23.33
C MET A 165 8.46 13.95 -24.60
N ARG A 166 7.97 15.19 -24.48
CA ARG A 166 8.12 16.23 -25.50
C ARG A 166 9.43 16.98 -25.31
N CYS A 167 10.12 17.28 -26.41
CA CYS A 167 11.33 18.09 -26.39
C CYS A 167 11.02 19.50 -25.86
N HIS A 168 11.72 19.95 -24.81
CA HIS A 168 11.48 21.30 -24.26
C HIS A 168 11.86 22.45 -25.20
N CYS A 169 12.69 22.21 -26.23
CA CYS A 169 13.08 23.23 -27.20
C CYS A 169 12.02 23.45 -28.30
N CYS A 170 11.42 22.38 -28.83
CA CYS A 170 10.52 22.46 -29.98
C CYS A 170 9.12 21.85 -29.74
N GLN A 171 8.86 21.31 -28.55
CA GLN A 171 7.64 20.62 -28.13
C GLN A 171 7.22 19.40 -28.95
N GLN A 172 8.06 18.93 -29.87
CA GLN A 172 7.81 17.71 -30.64
C GLN A 172 8.08 16.47 -29.77
N PRO A 173 7.27 15.40 -29.91
CA PRO A 173 7.58 14.10 -29.31
C PRO A 173 8.81 13.46 -29.99
N ASP A 174 9.24 12.31 -29.46
CA ASP A 174 10.23 11.41 -30.10
C ASP A 174 11.73 11.76 -29.95
N HIS A 175 12.08 12.89 -29.30
CA HIS A 175 13.48 13.20 -28.97
C HIS A 175 13.63 14.07 -27.71
N ILE A 176 14.82 14.05 -27.12
CA ILE A 176 15.19 14.90 -25.99
C ILE A 176 15.89 16.19 -26.47
N ALA A 177 15.89 17.23 -25.63
CA ALA A 177 16.45 18.55 -25.97
C ALA A 177 17.91 18.51 -26.47
N ARG A 178 18.69 17.52 -26.02
CA ARG A 178 20.09 17.32 -26.45
C ARG A 178 20.21 16.95 -27.93
N ASP A 179 19.23 16.22 -28.46
CA ASP A 179 19.22 15.74 -29.85
C ASP A 179 18.36 16.64 -30.77
N CYS A 180 17.90 17.78 -30.24
CA CYS A 180 17.06 18.70 -30.99
C CYS A 180 17.90 19.46 -32.01
N ARG A 181 17.60 19.26 -33.30
CA ARG A 181 18.20 20.03 -34.42
C ARG A 181 17.46 21.34 -34.72
N ALA A 182 16.46 21.71 -33.93
CA ALA A 182 15.76 22.98 -34.12
C ALA A 182 16.74 24.14 -33.86
N PRO A 183 16.73 25.19 -34.70
CA PRO A 183 17.55 26.36 -34.46
C PRO A 183 17.15 26.96 -33.10
N THR A 184 18.13 27.13 -32.21
CA THR A 184 17.90 27.78 -30.91
C THR A 184 17.22 29.12 -31.13
N PRO A 185 16.09 29.41 -30.46
CA PRO A 185 15.48 30.73 -30.54
C PRO A 185 16.51 31.73 -30.03
N THR A 186 16.92 32.66 -30.89
CA THR A 186 17.83 33.73 -30.52
C THR A 186 17.17 34.51 -29.37
N PRO A 187 17.87 34.71 -28.24
CA PRO A 187 17.32 35.48 -27.13
C PRO A 187 17.01 36.87 -27.65
N THR A 188 15.73 37.19 -27.71
CA THR A 188 15.22 38.47 -28.21
C THR A 188 15.76 39.54 -27.26
N GLY A 189 16.69 40.35 -27.77
CA GLY A 189 17.33 41.41 -27.00
C GLY A 189 16.29 42.35 -26.41
N ASN A 190 16.36 42.55 -25.09
CA ASN A 190 15.63 43.57 -24.38
C ASN A 190 16.04 44.94 -24.91
N ASN A 191 15.25 45.50 -25.83
CA ASN A 191 15.28 46.92 -26.15
C ASN A 191 14.62 47.67 -24.98
N ASN A 192 15.42 48.11 -24.02
CA ASN A 192 14.98 49.05 -23.00
C ASN A 192 15.33 50.48 -23.49
N PRO A 193 14.36 51.34 -23.84
CA PRO A 193 14.64 52.73 -24.14
C PRO A 193 15.00 53.47 -22.84
N GLN A 194 16.08 54.26 -22.89
CA GLN A 194 16.52 55.17 -21.83
C GLN A 194 15.56 56.34 -21.64
#